data_AF-A0A950KBQ4-F1
#
_entry.id   AF-A0A950KBQ4-F1
#
_cell.length_a   1.000
_cell.length_b   1.000
_cell.length_c   1.000
_cell.angle_alpha   90.00
_cell.angle_beta   90.00
_cell.angle_gamma   90.00
#
_symmetry.space_group_name_H-M   'P 1'
#
loop_
_entity.id
_entity.type
_entity.pdbx_description
1 polymer ?
#
loop_
_entity_poly.entity_id
_entity_poly.type
_entity_poly.pdbx_seq_one_letter_code
_entity_poly.pdbx_strand_id
1 'polypeptide(L)'
;MTTLLCALALFAAQTAAPQRGMLQPGAATYSVAATGGTVTVSITRVAGSAGIVGCTYTTVNGTAVAGVDYTAASGTLSWTNGDAAAKSVVITILNDGVANGNKTFYLQLSLPTGGAYLGVPPTTPATNHEGRVLGTTPDVTVPVDWNTATADGILQTLQILPANNPWNEDISGLAVSPDSAAIINYMQGSTHFIHVNRDMNMTIVASNQPTKAVPLSLYGSESDPGPYPIPNNSPVEGYLGDDPRTLSNIQQDLPLPHAGGDRHVMILDPENGYIYEFGNALCDASFNWNASG
;
A
#
# COMPACT_ATOMS: atom_id res chain seq x y z
N MET A 1 17.93 44.00 -35.63
CA MET A 1 18.85 43.14 -34.85
C MET A 1 18.09 42.62 -33.66
N THR A 2 17.75 41.34 -33.65
CA THR A 2 17.00 40.71 -32.56
C THR A 2 18.01 40.10 -31.61
N THR A 3 18.09 40.61 -30.38
CA THR A 3 18.98 40.08 -29.36
C THR A 3 18.30 38.88 -28.70
N LEU A 4 18.84 37.67 -28.87
CA LEU A 4 18.44 36.52 -28.06
C LEU A 4 19.11 36.63 -26.69
N LEU A 5 18.31 36.78 -25.62
CA LEU A 5 18.78 36.53 -24.27
C LEU A 5 18.71 35.02 -24.00
N CYS A 6 19.86 34.42 -23.69
CA CYS A 6 19.94 33.08 -23.13
C CYS A 6 19.75 33.19 -21.61
N ALA A 7 18.59 32.78 -21.11
CA ALA A 7 18.39 32.61 -19.67
C ALA A 7 19.02 31.28 -19.25
N LEU A 8 20.13 31.34 -18.52
CA LEU A 8 20.77 30.17 -17.93
C LEU A 8 19.96 29.78 -16.67
N ALA A 9 19.06 28.80 -16.80
CA ALA A 9 18.40 28.19 -15.64
C ALA A 9 19.40 27.27 -14.93
N LEU A 10 19.88 27.68 -13.77
CA LEU A 10 20.66 26.83 -12.88
C LEU A 10 19.68 25.88 -12.17
N PHE A 11 19.45 24.69 -12.73
CA PHE A 11 18.81 23.62 -11.98
C PHE A 11 19.83 23.13 -10.95
N ALA A 12 19.67 23.52 -9.68
CA ALA A 12 20.29 22.75 -8.61
C ALA A 12 19.83 21.31 -8.82
N ALA A 13 20.76 20.37 -9.00
CA ALA A 13 20.43 18.96 -8.96
C ALA A 13 19.90 18.69 -7.55
N GLN A 14 18.57 18.70 -7.39
CA GLN A 14 17.90 18.27 -6.19
C GLN A 14 18.38 16.84 -5.95
N THR A 15 19.25 16.64 -4.96
CA THR A 15 19.65 15.29 -4.56
C THR A 15 18.37 14.61 -4.11
N ALA A 16 17.93 13.59 -4.86
CA ALA A 16 16.74 12.81 -4.50
C ALA A 16 16.86 12.38 -3.03
N ALA A 17 15.77 12.53 -2.27
CA ALA A 17 15.73 12.08 -0.88
C ALA A 17 16.19 10.62 -0.78
N PRO A 18 16.94 10.24 0.26
CA PRO A 18 17.51 8.90 0.36
C PRO A 18 16.40 7.85 0.44
N GLN A 19 16.25 7.05 -0.62
CA GLN A 19 15.19 6.06 -0.72
C GLN A 19 15.45 4.84 0.18
N ARG A 20 14.40 4.34 0.83
CA ARG A 20 14.49 3.21 1.77
C ARG A 20 14.61 1.85 1.08
N GLY A 21 14.23 1.79 -0.19
CA GLY A 21 14.40 0.64 -1.06
C GLY A 21 13.18 -0.27 -1.14
N MET A 22 13.25 -1.22 -2.06
CA MET A 22 12.20 -2.15 -2.39
C MET A 22 12.73 -3.58 -2.28
N LEU A 23 11.97 -4.43 -1.60
CA LEU A 23 12.28 -5.83 -1.37
C LEU A 23 11.53 -6.69 -2.38
N GLN A 24 12.27 -7.50 -3.14
CA GLN A 24 11.68 -8.29 -4.22
C GLN A 24 12.44 -9.60 -4.42
N PRO A 25 11.78 -10.66 -4.92
CA PRO A 25 12.48 -11.81 -5.45
C PRO A 25 13.46 -11.39 -6.56
N GLY A 26 14.65 -11.97 -6.58
CA GLY A 26 15.67 -11.72 -7.60
C GLY A 26 15.27 -12.25 -8.98
N ALA A 27 14.26 -13.12 -9.05
CA ALA A 27 13.64 -13.62 -10.28
C ALA A 27 12.15 -13.89 -10.06
N ALA A 28 11.36 -13.81 -11.13
CA ALA A 28 9.92 -14.09 -11.09
C ALA A 28 9.60 -15.58 -10.93
N THR A 29 10.50 -16.47 -11.37
CA THR A 29 10.34 -17.92 -11.25
C THR A 29 11.65 -18.57 -10.84
N TYR A 30 11.53 -19.64 -10.07
CA TYR A 30 12.64 -20.52 -9.69
C TYR A 30 12.23 -21.94 -10.05
N SER A 31 13.13 -22.67 -10.73
CA SER A 31 12.89 -24.06 -11.10
C SER A 31 13.92 -24.95 -10.43
N VAL A 32 13.45 -26.07 -9.88
CA VAL A 32 14.28 -27.07 -9.21
C VAL A 32 13.76 -28.44 -9.61
N ALA A 33 14.66 -29.40 -9.78
CA ALA A 33 14.26 -30.77 -10.06
C ALA A 33 13.53 -31.37 -8.85
N ALA A 34 12.45 -32.11 -9.09
CA ALA A 34 11.73 -32.86 -8.06
C ALA A 34 12.50 -34.10 -7.55
N THR A 35 13.81 -34.18 -7.79
CA THR A 35 14.69 -35.25 -7.31
C THR A 35 15.09 -35.08 -5.84
N GLY A 36 14.52 -34.08 -5.16
CA GLY A 36 14.89 -33.64 -3.81
C GLY A 36 16.00 -32.59 -3.84
N GLY A 37 16.30 -32.01 -2.69
CA GLY A 37 17.32 -30.96 -2.53
C GLY A 37 16.70 -29.66 -1.99
N THR A 38 17.22 -28.52 -2.43
CA THR A 38 16.72 -27.20 -2.01
C THR A 38 16.55 -26.27 -3.20
N VAL A 39 15.58 -25.37 -3.09
CA VAL A 39 15.50 -24.16 -3.91
C VAL A 39 15.88 -22.97 -3.05
N THR A 40 16.79 -22.14 -3.55
CA THR A 40 17.23 -20.91 -2.88
C THR A 40 16.65 -19.72 -3.62
N VAL A 41 15.70 -19.05 -2.98
CA VAL A 41 15.09 -17.82 -3.48
C VAL A 41 15.87 -16.64 -2.93
N SER A 42 16.43 -15.82 -3.81
CA SER A 42 17.12 -14.58 -3.43
C SER A 42 16.11 -13.46 -3.30
N ILE A 43 16.12 -12.74 -2.19
CA ILE A 43 15.36 -11.50 -1.98
C ILE A 43 16.33 -10.34 -2.01
N THR A 44 16.10 -9.40 -2.92
CA THR A 44 16.96 -8.26 -3.20
C THR A 44 16.36 -6.99 -2.64
N ARG A 45 17.20 -6.09 -2.13
CA ARG A 45 16.83 -4.71 -1.80
C ARG A 45 17.37 -3.79 -2.90
N VAL A 46 16.48 -3.15 -3.65
CA VAL A 46 16.81 -2.28 -4.78
C VAL A 46 16.21 -0.89 -4.59
N ALA A 47 16.54 0.06 -5.48
CA ALA A 47 15.96 1.41 -5.46
C ALA A 47 16.08 2.15 -4.11
N GLY A 48 17.15 1.88 -3.36
CA GLY A 48 17.41 2.52 -2.07
C GLY A 48 18.02 1.57 -1.04
N SER A 49 18.79 2.15 -0.11
CA SER A 49 19.36 1.43 1.03
C SER A 49 19.26 2.21 2.34
N ALA A 50 18.47 3.29 2.37
CA ALA A 50 18.32 4.14 3.53
C ALA A 50 17.45 3.50 4.62
N GLY A 51 17.86 3.63 5.88
CA GLY A 51 17.14 3.09 7.02
C GLY A 51 17.21 1.58 7.16
N ILE A 52 16.79 1.10 8.33
CA ILE A 52 16.60 -0.32 8.61
C ILE A 52 15.24 -0.71 8.02
N VAL A 53 15.21 -1.76 7.20
CA VAL A 53 13.97 -2.24 6.56
C VAL A 53 13.89 -3.75 6.64
N GLY A 54 12.71 -4.31 6.43
CA GLY A 54 12.51 -5.75 6.43
C GLY A 54 11.18 -6.16 5.86
N CYS A 55 10.96 -7.47 5.84
CA CYS A 55 9.67 -8.08 5.52
C CYS A 55 9.57 -9.48 6.14
N THR A 56 8.37 -10.03 6.15
CA THR A 56 8.11 -11.45 6.42
C THR A 56 7.99 -12.22 5.12
N TYR A 57 8.24 -13.53 5.17
CA TYR A 57 7.96 -14.43 4.06
C TYR A 57 7.26 -15.70 4.54
N THR A 58 6.44 -16.28 3.67
CA THR A 58 5.82 -17.59 3.87
C THR A 58 5.63 -18.31 2.54
N THR A 59 5.74 -19.64 2.54
CA THR A 59 5.41 -20.47 1.38
C THR A 59 3.91 -20.77 1.33
N VAL A 60 3.31 -20.68 0.15
CA VAL A 60 1.89 -20.96 -0.10
C VAL A 60 1.74 -22.06 -1.14
N ASN A 61 0.85 -23.02 -0.89
CA ASN A 61 0.59 -24.12 -1.82
C ASN A 61 0.09 -23.60 -3.17
N GLY A 62 0.45 -24.32 -4.23
CA GLY A 62 -0.20 -24.24 -5.54
C GLY A 62 -0.70 -25.62 -5.92
N THR A 63 -0.18 -26.18 -7.01
CA THR A 63 -0.34 -27.62 -7.32
C THR A 63 0.64 -28.48 -6.53
N ALA A 64 1.72 -27.90 -6.00
CA ALA A 64 2.60 -28.53 -5.02
C ALA A 64 2.08 -28.27 -3.60
N VAL A 65 2.12 -29.29 -2.75
CA VAL A 65 1.57 -29.28 -1.39
C VAL A 65 2.68 -29.39 -0.35
N ALA A 66 2.69 -28.47 0.62
CA ALA A 66 3.61 -28.52 1.75
C ALA A 66 3.46 -29.82 2.56
N GLY A 67 4.58 -30.41 2.98
CA GLY A 67 4.66 -31.70 3.66
C GLY A 67 4.60 -32.91 2.71
N VAL A 68 4.27 -32.71 1.43
CA VAL A 68 4.27 -33.76 0.40
C VAL A 68 5.36 -33.48 -0.63
N ASP A 69 5.33 -32.30 -1.25
CA ASP A 69 6.24 -31.92 -2.34
C ASP A 69 7.40 -31.02 -1.87
N TYR A 70 7.19 -30.25 -0.78
CA TYR A 70 8.19 -29.38 -0.21
C TYR A 70 7.94 -29.15 1.29
N THR A 71 8.96 -28.72 2.04
CA THR A 71 8.79 -28.33 3.45
C THR A 71 8.34 -26.88 3.53
N ALA A 72 7.23 -26.60 4.23
CA ALA A 72 6.78 -25.23 4.47
C ALA A 72 7.90 -24.39 5.09
N ALA A 73 8.09 -23.17 4.59
CA ALA A 73 9.10 -22.24 5.08
C ALA A 73 8.48 -20.87 5.35
N SER A 74 8.81 -20.29 6.49
CA SER A 74 8.40 -18.94 6.87
C SER A 74 9.46 -18.27 7.73
N GLY A 75 9.53 -16.94 7.69
CA GLY A 75 10.46 -16.20 8.54
C GLY A 75 10.46 -14.70 8.27
N THR A 76 11.48 -14.02 8.78
CA THR A 76 11.70 -12.58 8.65
C THR A 76 13.01 -12.29 7.94
N LEU A 77 13.03 -11.28 7.08
CA LEU A 77 14.23 -10.74 6.46
C LEU A 77 14.43 -9.29 6.90
N SER A 78 15.66 -8.90 7.24
CA SER A 78 15.98 -7.55 7.72
C SER A 78 17.30 -7.05 7.16
N TRP A 79 17.29 -5.85 6.59
CA TRP A 79 18.46 -5.10 6.12
C TRP A 79 18.75 -3.95 7.07
N THR A 80 20.01 -3.77 7.45
CA THR A 80 20.44 -2.60 8.21
C THR A 80 20.49 -1.36 7.33
N ASN A 81 20.63 -0.18 7.94
CA ASN A 81 20.88 1.06 7.19
C ASN A 81 22.12 0.91 6.30
N GLY A 82 21.99 1.22 5.01
CA GLY A 82 23.03 1.08 3.99
C GLY A 82 23.22 -0.34 3.43
N ASP A 83 22.60 -1.37 4.02
CA ASP A 83 22.69 -2.75 3.52
C ASP A 83 21.75 -2.94 2.32
N ALA A 84 22.34 -3.26 1.16
CA ALA A 84 21.63 -3.63 -0.07
C ALA A 84 21.96 -5.07 -0.53
N ALA A 85 22.66 -5.85 0.29
CA ALA A 85 23.02 -7.22 -0.07
C ALA A 85 21.77 -8.10 -0.13
N ALA A 86 21.72 -9.02 -1.08
CA ALA A 86 20.61 -9.96 -1.18
C ALA A 86 20.57 -10.92 0.02
N LYS A 87 19.37 -11.32 0.44
CA LYS A 87 19.14 -12.32 1.50
C LYS A 87 18.46 -13.54 0.89
N SER A 88 18.79 -14.72 1.40
CA SER A 88 18.31 -15.98 0.81
C SER A 88 17.25 -16.64 1.67
N VAL A 89 16.20 -17.13 1.02
CA VAL A 89 15.21 -18.06 1.58
C VAL A 89 15.47 -19.43 0.99
N VAL A 90 15.75 -20.42 1.85
CA VAL A 90 16.04 -21.80 1.43
C VAL A 90 14.84 -22.67 1.74
N ILE A 91 14.32 -23.35 0.71
CA ILE A 91 13.13 -24.19 0.80
C ILE A 91 13.54 -25.61 0.42
N THR A 92 13.21 -26.57 1.28
CA THR A 92 13.56 -27.98 1.04
C THR A 92 12.52 -28.61 0.14
N ILE A 93 12.97 -29.31 -0.91
CA ILE A 93 12.13 -30.05 -1.84
C ILE A 93 12.11 -31.52 -1.42
N LEU A 94 10.91 -32.07 -1.28
CA LEU A 94 10.69 -33.45 -0.91
C LEU A 94 10.62 -34.29 -2.19
N ASN A 95 11.25 -35.46 -2.16
CA ASN A 95 11.20 -36.43 -3.25
C ASN A 95 10.44 -37.66 -2.76
N ASP A 96 9.26 -37.89 -3.32
CA ASP A 96 8.45 -39.09 -3.05
C ASP A 96 8.76 -40.25 -4.01
N GLY A 97 9.69 -40.05 -4.96
CA GLY A 97 10.09 -41.02 -5.97
C GLY A 97 9.10 -41.19 -7.12
N VAL A 98 8.02 -40.39 -7.17
CA VAL A 98 6.94 -40.52 -8.16
C VAL A 98 6.96 -39.33 -9.13
N ALA A 99 7.01 -39.63 -10.43
CA ALA A 99 6.94 -38.60 -11.46
C ALA A 99 5.50 -38.07 -11.62
N ASN A 100 5.17 -36.99 -10.92
CA ASN A 100 3.83 -36.38 -10.90
C ASN A 100 3.68 -35.15 -11.83
N GLY A 101 4.58 -34.99 -12.80
CA GLY A 101 4.63 -33.80 -13.65
C GLY A 101 5.14 -32.55 -12.93
N ASN A 102 5.08 -31.40 -13.60
CA ASN A 102 5.51 -30.13 -13.02
C ASN A 102 4.46 -29.62 -12.03
N LYS A 103 4.90 -29.28 -10.81
CA LYS A 103 4.08 -28.68 -9.76
C LYS A 103 4.61 -27.30 -9.39
N THR A 104 3.73 -26.44 -8.89
CA THR A 104 4.04 -25.05 -8.50
C THR A 104 3.62 -24.79 -7.06
N PHE A 105 4.43 -24.01 -6.36
CA PHE A 105 4.09 -23.37 -5.08
C PHE A 105 4.66 -21.96 -5.11
N TYR A 106 4.24 -21.12 -4.16
CA TYR A 106 4.56 -19.70 -4.15
C TYR A 106 5.35 -19.31 -2.90
N LEU A 107 6.22 -18.31 -3.03
CA LEU A 107 6.79 -17.60 -1.89
C LEU A 107 6.13 -16.22 -1.83
N GLN A 108 5.41 -15.96 -0.74
CA GLN A 108 4.78 -14.68 -0.48
C GLN A 108 5.67 -13.84 0.43
N LEU A 109 5.96 -12.60 0.02
CA LEU A 109 6.51 -11.56 0.90
C LEU A 109 5.35 -10.73 1.46
N SER A 110 5.45 -10.33 2.73
CA SER A 110 4.40 -9.56 3.40
C SER A 110 4.95 -8.70 4.53
N LEU A 111 4.14 -7.78 5.06
CA LEU A 111 4.48 -6.92 6.20
C LEU A 111 5.85 -6.23 6.04
N PRO A 112 6.03 -5.40 5.00
CA PRO A 112 7.25 -4.62 4.91
C PRO A 112 7.39 -3.69 6.12
N THR A 113 8.62 -3.49 6.58
CA THR A 113 8.93 -2.65 7.73
C THR A 113 9.92 -1.57 7.34
N GLY A 114 9.91 -0.46 8.10
CA GLY A 114 10.85 0.64 7.91
C GLY A 114 10.65 1.41 6.61
N GLY A 115 9.46 1.37 6.00
CA GLY A 115 9.11 2.11 4.79
C GLY A 115 9.70 1.55 3.49
N ALA A 116 10.09 0.26 3.48
CA ALA A 116 10.41 -0.42 2.23
C ALA A 116 9.16 -0.86 1.47
N TYR A 117 9.27 -0.93 0.15
CA TYR A 117 8.21 -1.45 -0.72
C TYR A 117 8.38 -2.95 -0.99
N LEU A 118 7.32 -3.67 -1.32
CA LEU A 118 7.41 -5.04 -1.87
C LEU A 118 7.09 -5.01 -3.37
N GLY A 119 7.87 -5.71 -4.21
CA GLY A 119 7.47 -5.99 -5.61
C GLY A 119 8.42 -5.52 -6.70
N VAL A 120 7.88 -5.31 -7.91
CA VAL A 120 8.59 -5.05 -9.17
C VAL A 120 9.06 -3.59 -9.23
N PRO A 121 10.22 -3.25 -9.82
CA PRO A 121 10.76 -1.90 -9.81
C PRO A 121 9.73 -0.86 -10.26
N PRO A 122 9.59 0.27 -9.54
CA PRO A 122 9.33 1.51 -10.25
C PRO A 122 10.43 1.60 -11.31
N THR A 123 10.07 1.91 -12.56
CA THR A 123 11.08 2.35 -13.54
C THR A 123 11.97 3.42 -12.89
N THR A 124 13.19 3.66 -13.36
CA THR A 124 13.95 4.84 -12.91
C THR A 124 13.96 5.85 -14.05
N PRO A 125 13.27 7.00 -13.93
CA PRO A 125 12.46 7.43 -12.77
C PRO A 125 11.12 6.69 -12.67
N ALA A 126 10.54 6.61 -11.47
CA ALA A 126 9.31 5.86 -11.22
C ALA A 126 8.21 6.39 -12.14
N THR A 127 7.45 5.51 -12.79
CA THR A 127 6.30 5.92 -13.60
C THR A 127 5.01 5.26 -13.14
N ASN A 128 3.89 5.96 -13.29
CA ASN A 128 2.56 5.35 -13.13
C ASN A 128 2.25 4.42 -14.33
N HIS A 129 1.07 3.77 -14.30
CA HIS A 129 0.60 2.91 -15.39
C HIS A 129 0.49 3.62 -16.76
N GLU A 130 0.39 4.96 -16.77
CA GLU A 130 0.34 5.78 -17.99
C GLU A 130 1.73 6.26 -18.45
N GLY A 131 2.81 5.85 -17.77
CA GLY A 131 4.17 6.29 -18.08
C GLY A 131 4.54 7.68 -17.56
N ARG A 132 3.68 8.31 -16.73
CA ARG A 132 3.98 9.60 -16.07
C ARG A 132 5.09 9.42 -15.04
N VAL A 133 6.16 10.17 -15.19
CA VAL A 133 7.25 10.24 -14.19
C VAL A 133 6.74 10.80 -12.87
N LEU A 134 6.90 10.03 -11.80
CA LEU A 134 6.61 10.44 -10.42
C LEU A 134 7.76 11.31 -9.91
N GLY A 135 7.41 12.45 -9.30
CA GLY A 135 8.37 13.34 -8.64
C GLY A 135 8.91 12.75 -7.35
N THR A 136 9.79 13.50 -6.67
CA THR A 136 10.17 13.18 -5.29
C THR A 136 9.03 13.56 -4.36
N THR A 137 8.65 12.65 -3.46
CA THR A 137 7.67 12.97 -2.42
C THR A 137 8.20 14.09 -1.54
N PRO A 138 7.48 15.22 -1.42
CA PRO A 138 7.83 16.26 -0.46
C PRO A 138 7.83 15.66 0.95
N ASP A 139 8.77 16.09 1.79
CA ASP A 139 8.80 15.67 3.19
C ASP A 139 7.49 16.10 3.89
N VAL A 140 6.75 15.11 4.42
CA VAL A 140 5.57 15.38 5.24
C VAL A 140 6.06 15.57 6.67
N THR A 141 5.98 16.80 7.18
CA THR A 141 6.49 17.14 8.52
C THR A 141 5.39 17.36 9.55
N VAL A 142 4.16 17.58 9.07
CA VAL A 142 2.93 17.71 9.85
C VAL A 142 1.79 17.07 9.08
N PRO A 143 0.71 16.64 9.74
CA PRO A 143 -0.51 16.19 9.06
C PRO A 143 -0.99 17.22 8.03
N VAL A 144 -1.24 16.75 6.81
CA VAL A 144 -1.74 17.55 5.69
C VAL A 144 -3.17 17.15 5.40
N ASP A 145 -4.07 18.13 5.43
CA ASP A 145 -5.46 17.94 5.07
C ASP A 145 -5.60 17.61 3.58
N TRP A 146 -6.53 16.71 3.27
CA TRP A 146 -6.98 16.40 1.91
C TRP A 146 -7.45 17.66 1.15
N ASN A 147 -7.40 17.59 -0.19
CA ASN A 147 -7.88 18.64 -1.10
C ASN A 147 -7.16 19.99 -0.89
N THR A 148 -5.84 19.92 -0.68
CA THR A 148 -4.94 21.07 -0.65
C THR A 148 -3.88 20.90 -1.74
N ALA A 149 -3.34 22.00 -2.26
CA ALA A 149 -2.25 21.93 -3.24
C ALA A 149 -1.03 21.15 -2.72
N THR A 150 -0.79 21.19 -1.40
CA THR A 150 0.25 20.39 -0.74
C THR A 150 -0.08 18.89 -0.78
N ALA A 151 -1.31 18.50 -0.45
CA ALA A 151 -1.75 17.11 -0.56
C ALA A 151 -1.65 16.62 -2.00
N ASP A 152 -2.11 17.41 -2.98
CA ASP A 152 -2.01 17.06 -4.40
C ASP A 152 -0.56 16.84 -4.83
N GLY A 153 0.35 17.72 -4.41
CA GLY A 153 1.79 17.58 -4.68
C GLY A 153 2.39 16.31 -4.09
N ILE A 154 1.97 15.92 -2.88
CA ILE A 154 2.38 14.65 -2.26
C ILE A 154 1.79 13.48 -3.04
N LEU A 155 0.46 13.43 -3.24
CA LEU A 155 -0.24 12.33 -3.91
C LEU A 155 0.28 12.06 -5.32
N GLN A 156 0.66 13.11 -6.07
CA GLN A 156 1.23 12.97 -7.42
C GLN A 156 2.56 12.23 -7.47
N THR A 157 3.27 12.18 -6.35
CA THR A 157 4.60 11.55 -6.21
C THR A 157 4.53 10.15 -5.61
N LEU A 158 3.40 9.80 -4.98
CA LEU A 158 3.25 8.50 -4.35
C LEU A 158 3.27 7.40 -5.41
N GLN A 159 3.92 6.30 -5.03
CA GLN A 159 4.08 5.16 -5.90
C GLN A 159 2.73 4.52 -6.18
N ILE A 160 2.25 4.71 -7.41
CA ILE A 160 1.21 3.88 -8.02
C ILE A 160 1.89 2.56 -8.41
N LEU A 161 1.13 1.46 -8.40
CA LEU A 161 1.63 0.15 -8.85
C LEU A 161 2.43 0.31 -10.16
N PRO A 162 3.65 -0.26 -10.27
CA PRO A 162 4.49 -0.14 -11.45
C PRO A 162 3.74 -0.49 -12.73
N ALA A 163 4.10 0.09 -13.88
CA ALA A 163 3.40 -0.18 -15.15
C ALA A 163 3.26 -1.67 -15.51
N ASN A 164 4.19 -2.53 -15.06
CA ASN A 164 4.14 -3.98 -15.26
C ASN A 164 3.59 -4.78 -14.06
N ASN A 165 2.94 -4.11 -13.11
CA ASN A 165 2.24 -4.76 -12.02
C ASN A 165 1.01 -5.51 -12.55
N PRO A 166 0.71 -6.74 -12.09
CA PRO A 166 -0.48 -7.49 -12.52
C PRO A 166 -1.81 -6.74 -12.37
N TRP A 167 -1.93 -5.85 -11.39
CA TRP A 167 -3.13 -5.00 -11.22
C TRP A 167 -3.30 -3.94 -12.31
N ASN A 168 -2.26 -3.68 -13.11
CA ASN A 168 -2.30 -2.79 -14.28
C ASN A 168 -2.46 -3.59 -15.59
N GLU A 169 -2.80 -4.88 -15.53
CA GLU A 169 -3.09 -5.68 -16.72
C GLU A 169 -4.19 -5.00 -17.57
N ASP A 170 -3.94 -4.86 -18.87
CA ASP A 170 -4.97 -4.38 -19.80
C ASP A 170 -6.03 -5.47 -19.99
N ILE A 171 -7.15 -5.30 -19.29
CA ILE A 171 -8.28 -6.22 -19.34
C ILE A 171 -9.25 -5.96 -20.49
N SER A 172 -9.03 -4.94 -21.33
CA SER A 172 -9.99 -4.52 -22.36
C SER A 172 -10.27 -5.60 -23.41
N GLY A 173 -9.34 -6.54 -23.59
CA GLY A 173 -9.47 -7.70 -24.47
C GLY A 173 -9.92 -9.00 -23.79
N LEU A 174 -10.10 -9.02 -22.46
CA LEU A 174 -10.49 -10.23 -21.74
C LEU A 174 -11.98 -10.56 -21.96
N ALA A 175 -12.31 -11.85 -21.88
CA ALA A 175 -13.70 -12.29 -21.98
C ALA A 175 -14.53 -11.72 -20.83
N VAL A 176 -15.67 -11.11 -21.17
CA VAL A 176 -16.64 -10.63 -20.18
C VAL A 176 -17.30 -11.83 -19.50
N SER A 177 -17.43 -11.77 -18.17
CA SER A 177 -18.14 -12.82 -17.42
C SER A 177 -19.59 -12.93 -17.90
N PRO A 178 -20.14 -14.15 -18.08
CA PRO A 178 -21.56 -14.33 -18.39
C PRO A 178 -22.51 -13.65 -17.38
N ASP A 179 -22.05 -13.45 -16.14
CA ASP A 179 -22.83 -12.85 -15.06
C ASP A 179 -22.83 -11.31 -15.10
N SER A 180 -21.97 -10.67 -15.89
CA SER A 180 -21.82 -9.21 -15.90
C SER A 180 -23.12 -8.48 -16.21
N ALA A 181 -23.96 -9.01 -17.11
CA ALA A 181 -25.26 -8.41 -17.41
C ALA A 181 -26.23 -8.46 -16.21
N ALA A 182 -26.21 -9.54 -15.43
CA ALA A 182 -27.04 -9.69 -14.24
C ALA A 182 -26.58 -8.72 -13.14
N ILE A 183 -25.27 -8.57 -12.94
CA ILE A 183 -24.68 -7.62 -11.97
C ILE A 183 -25.04 -6.17 -12.35
N ILE A 184 -24.90 -5.80 -13.62
CA ILE A 184 -25.26 -4.46 -14.10
C ILE A 184 -26.75 -4.19 -13.87
N ASN A 185 -27.62 -5.15 -14.16
CA ASN A 185 -29.06 -5.00 -13.93
C ASN A 185 -29.39 -4.89 -12.43
N TYR A 186 -28.73 -5.65 -11.58
CA TYR A 186 -28.87 -5.54 -10.11
C TYR A 186 -28.48 -4.15 -9.61
N MET A 187 -27.41 -3.59 -10.16
CA MET A 187 -26.93 -2.23 -9.89
C MET A 187 -27.82 -1.13 -10.51
N GLN A 188 -28.95 -1.50 -11.15
CA GLN A 188 -29.86 -0.59 -11.86
C GLN A 188 -29.24 0.08 -13.11
N GLY A 189 -28.21 -0.52 -13.71
CA GLY A 189 -27.69 -0.12 -15.01
C GLY A 189 -26.89 1.20 -15.00
N SER A 190 -26.90 1.89 -16.15
CA SER A 190 -26.08 3.08 -16.44
C SER A 190 -26.68 4.40 -15.92
N THR A 191 -27.56 4.38 -14.93
CA THR A 191 -28.15 5.60 -14.36
C THR A 191 -27.24 6.32 -13.37
N HIS A 192 -26.11 5.68 -13.02
CA HIS A 192 -25.15 6.22 -12.07
C HIS A 192 -24.11 7.07 -12.79
N PHE A 193 -23.86 8.27 -12.24
CA PHE A 193 -22.84 9.18 -12.73
C PHE A 193 -21.61 9.12 -11.83
N ILE A 194 -20.43 9.05 -12.44
CA ILE A 194 -19.18 9.28 -11.72
C ILE A 194 -19.12 10.77 -11.39
N HIS A 195 -19.01 11.08 -10.11
CA HIS A 195 -18.78 12.41 -9.60
C HIS A 195 -17.63 12.37 -8.59
N VAL A 196 -17.05 13.53 -8.29
CA VAL A 196 -16.04 13.64 -7.24
C VAL A 196 -16.72 13.39 -5.90
N ASN A 197 -16.31 12.33 -5.20
CA ASN A 197 -16.74 12.10 -3.83
C ASN A 197 -16.04 13.13 -2.91
N ARG A 198 -16.82 14.01 -2.29
CA ARG A 198 -16.32 15.02 -1.34
C ARG A 198 -16.56 14.65 0.12
N ASP A 199 -17.13 13.48 0.36
CA ASP A 199 -17.46 12.96 1.68
C ASP A 199 -16.31 12.11 2.24
N MET A 200 -15.60 11.38 1.36
CA MET A 200 -14.48 10.50 1.71
C MET A 200 -13.15 11.25 1.79
N ASN A 201 -12.93 11.93 2.90
CA ASN A 201 -11.72 12.73 3.12
C ASN A 201 -10.63 11.93 3.82
N MET A 202 -9.37 12.34 3.63
CA MET A 202 -8.21 11.71 4.28
C MET A 202 -7.26 12.74 4.90
N THR A 203 -6.37 12.27 5.77
CA THR A 203 -5.22 13.05 6.24
C THR A 203 -3.92 12.35 5.85
N ILE A 204 -3.00 13.09 5.23
CA ILE A 204 -1.66 12.57 4.93
C ILE A 204 -0.77 12.86 6.13
N VAL A 205 -0.10 11.85 6.67
CA VAL A 205 0.72 11.98 7.88
C VAL A 205 2.20 11.76 7.60
N ALA A 206 3.02 12.34 8.47
CA ALA A 206 4.45 12.08 8.53
C ALA A 206 4.72 10.69 9.11
N SER A 207 5.87 10.07 8.79
CA SER A 207 6.25 8.77 9.38
C SER A 207 6.38 8.78 10.90
N ASN A 208 6.56 9.96 11.50
CA ASN A 208 6.72 10.15 12.95
C ASN A 208 5.44 10.69 13.62
N GLN A 209 4.29 10.67 12.93
CA GLN A 209 3.02 11.09 13.51
C GLN A 209 2.73 10.31 14.82
N PRO A 210 2.47 11.00 15.94
CA PRO A 210 2.10 10.34 17.19
C PRO A 210 0.92 9.39 17.02
N THR A 211 1.08 8.18 17.54
CA THR A 211 0.06 7.13 17.48
C THR A 211 -0.85 7.15 18.69
N LYS A 212 -2.08 6.65 18.52
CA LYS A 212 -3.08 6.49 19.58
C LYS A 212 -3.64 5.08 19.57
N ALA A 213 -4.02 4.59 20.74
CA ALA A 213 -4.87 3.42 20.83
C ALA A 213 -6.27 3.78 20.31
N VAL A 214 -6.77 2.98 19.38
CA VAL A 214 -8.15 3.07 18.88
C VAL A 214 -8.78 1.70 19.09
N PRO A 215 -9.66 1.52 20.09
CA PRO A 215 -10.38 0.28 20.27
C PRO A 215 -11.29 0.02 19.06
N LEU A 216 -11.19 -1.18 18.48
CA LEU A 216 -12.01 -1.64 17.37
C LEU A 216 -13.14 -2.52 17.90
N SER A 217 -14.38 -2.04 17.78
CA SER A 217 -15.59 -2.66 18.32
C SER A 217 -16.16 -3.76 17.42
N LEU A 218 -15.95 -3.67 16.11
CA LEU A 218 -16.31 -4.66 15.09
C LEU A 218 -15.09 -4.93 14.21
N TYR A 219 -14.99 -6.13 13.64
CA TYR A 219 -13.95 -6.56 12.70
C TYR A 219 -12.48 -6.37 13.13
N GLY A 220 -12.20 -6.03 14.39
CA GLY A 220 -10.82 -5.78 14.85
C GLY A 220 -9.87 -6.99 14.77
N SER A 221 -10.37 -8.21 14.58
CA SER A 221 -9.55 -9.39 14.28
C SER A 221 -9.16 -9.52 12.81
N GLU A 222 -9.85 -8.80 11.92
CA GLU A 222 -9.59 -8.73 10.48
C GLU A 222 -8.70 -7.52 10.13
N SER A 223 -8.57 -6.56 11.05
CA SER A 223 -7.75 -5.36 10.88
C SER A 223 -6.35 -5.52 11.46
N ASP A 224 -5.41 -4.73 10.94
CA ASP A 224 -4.06 -4.64 11.50
C ASP A 224 -4.09 -4.10 12.94
N PRO A 225 -3.30 -4.66 13.87
CA PRO A 225 -3.29 -4.20 15.25
C PRO A 225 -2.68 -2.80 15.37
N GLY A 226 -3.32 -1.93 16.16
CA GLY A 226 -2.80 -0.61 16.50
C GLY A 226 -1.55 -0.64 17.41
N PRO A 227 -1.08 0.53 17.87
CA PRO A 227 -1.71 1.85 17.79
C PRO A 227 -1.59 2.51 16.41
N TYR A 228 -2.44 3.49 16.13
CA TYR A 228 -2.60 4.07 14.79
C TYR A 228 -2.23 5.56 14.77
N PRO A 229 -1.66 6.08 13.66
CA PRO A 229 -1.18 7.46 13.57
C PRO A 229 -2.32 8.42 13.24
N ILE A 230 -3.39 8.48 14.06
CA ILE A 230 -4.58 9.31 13.83
C ILE A 230 -4.43 10.75 14.41
N PRO A 231 -4.33 11.79 13.56
CA PRO A 231 -4.32 13.18 14.01
C PRO A 231 -5.61 13.63 14.71
N ASN A 232 -5.53 14.73 15.47
CA ASN A 232 -6.73 15.34 16.08
C ASN A 232 -7.64 15.99 15.03
N ASN A 233 -7.08 16.47 13.92
CA ASN A 233 -7.81 17.08 12.82
C ASN A 233 -8.29 16.06 11.77
N SER A 234 -8.23 14.75 12.05
CA SER A 234 -8.68 13.74 11.10
C SER A 234 -10.14 13.95 10.72
N PRO A 235 -10.45 14.13 9.42
CA PRO A 235 -11.82 14.28 8.97
C PRO A 235 -12.55 12.96 9.12
N VAL A 236 -13.79 13.03 9.58
CA VAL A 236 -14.76 11.95 9.48
C VAL A 236 -15.60 12.20 8.24
N GLU A 237 -16.01 11.12 7.58
CA GLU A 237 -16.88 11.14 6.42
C GLU A 237 -18.01 12.19 6.51
N GLY A 238 -18.23 12.89 5.40
CA GLY A 238 -19.18 14.00 5.30
C GLY A 238 -18.57 15.38 5.63
N TYR A 239 -17.40 15.44 6.27
CA TYR A 239 -16.71 16.71 6.51
C TYR A 239 -16.26 17.36 5.19
N LEU A 240 -16.63 18.63 4.97
CA LEU A 240 -16.47 19.39 3.72
C LEU A 240 -17.34 18.91 2.55
N GLY A 241 -18.08 17.82 2.73
CA GLY A 241 -19.12 17.33 1.84
C GLY A 241 -20.47 17.93 2.21
N ASP A 242 -21.45 17.06 2.46
CA ASP A 242 -22.84 17.46 2.70
C ASP A 242 -23.19 17.73 4.18
N ASP A 243 -22.27 17.46 5.12
CA ASP A 243 -22.50 17.71 6.55
C ASP A 243 -22.19 19.17 6.93
N PRO A 244 -23.18 19.97 7.38
CA PRO A 244 -22.98 21.37 7.72
C PRO A 244 -22.31 21.59 9.09
N ARG A 245 -22.08 20.53 9.87
CA ARG A 245 -21.48 20.63 11.21
C ARG A 245 -20.00 20.99 11.12
N THR A 246 -19.46 21.51 12.23
CA THR A 246 -18.01 21.66 12.39
C THR A 246 -17.34 20.30 12.47
N LEU A 247 -16.06 20.21 12.08
CA LEU A 247 -15.28 18.97 12.20
C LEU A 247 -15.43 18.31 13.58
N SER A 248 -15.27 19.11 14.64
CA SER A 248 -15.35 18.61 16.02
C SER A 248 -16.73 18.06 16.38
N ASN A 249 -17.80 18.65 15.85
CA ASN A 249 -19.16 18.14 16.02
C ASN A 249 -19.39 16.87 15.19
N ILE A 250 -18.83 16.76 13.99
CA ILE A 250 -18.91 15.53 13.21
C ILE A 250 -18.17 14.43 13.97
N GLN A 251 -16.91 14.65 14.37
CA GLN A 251 -16.06 13.71 15.11
C GLN A 251 -16.71 13.17 16.39
N GLN A 252 -17.39 14.05 17.16
CA GLN A 252 -18.10 13.70 18.40
C GLN A 252 -19.56 13.28 18.18
N ASP A 253 -20.04 13.33 16.94
CA ASP A 253 -21.42 13.11 16.55
C ASP A 253 -22.46 13.95 17.32
N LEU A 254 -22.17 15.25 17.44
CA LEU A 254 -23.01 16.25 18.11
C LEU A 254 -23.68 17.17 17.08
N PRO A 255 -24.79 17.86 17.41
CA PRO A 255 -25.64 17.67 18.60
C PRO A 255 -26.68 16.56 18.42
N LEU A 256 -26.89 16.10 17.18
CA LEU A 256 -27.78 15.00 16.84
C LEU A 256 -26.92 13.76 16.60
N PRO A 257 -26.89 12.80 17.55
CA PRO A 257 -26.16 11.57 17.32
C PRO A 257 -26.81 10.83 16.15
N HIS A 258 -26.10 10.75 15.02
CA HIS A 258 -26.39 9.80 13.96
C HIS A 258 -25.97 8.43 14.48
N ALA A 259 -26.82 7.84 15.32
CA ALA A 259 -26.63 6.51 15.86
C ALA A 259 -26.59 5.50 14.71
N GLY A 260 -25.37 5.16 14.27
CA GLY A 260 -25.13 4.27 13.14
C GLY A 260 -25.19 5.00 11.79
N GLY A 261 -24.07 4.98 11.07
CA GLY A 261 -23.94 5.55 9.73
C GLY A 261 -22.53 5.35 9.19
N ASP A 262 -22.39 5.55 7.88
CA ASP A 262 -21.12 5.57 7.16
C ASP A 262 -20.25 6.71 7.72
N ARG A 263 -19.26 6.36 8.53
CA ARG A 263 -18.44 7.30 9.32
C ARG A 263 -16.99 6.88 9.24
N HIS A 264 -16.44 7.05 8.06
CA HIS A 264 -15.07 6.65 7.80
C HIS A 264 -14.05 7.72 8.21
N VAL A 265 -12.91 7.27 8.74
CA VAL A 265 -11.70 8.09 8.88
C VAL A 265 -10.60 7.41 8.11
N MET A 266 -9.98 8.14 7.18
CA MET A 266 -8.87 7.65 6.38
C MET A 266 -7.57 8.40 6.68
N ILE A 267 -6.49 7.66 6.82
CA ILE A 267 -5.14 8.21 7.03
C ILE A 267 -4.20 7.59 6.01
N LEU A 268 -3.46 8.43 5.30
CA LEU A 268 -2.42 8.02 4.38
C LEU A 268 -1.05 8.26 5.02
N ASP A 269 -0.30 7.19 5.24
CA ASP A 269 1.10 7.24 5.70
C ASP A 269 2.01 6.81 4.54
N PRO A 270 2.38 7.77 3.67
CA PRO A 270 3.12 7.47 2.45
C PRO A 270 4.53 6.96 2.72
N GLU A 271 5.15 7.36 3.84
CA GLU A 271 6.53 6.98 4.16
C GLU A 271 6.63 5.56 4.71
N ASN A 272 5.62 5.10 5.46
CA ASN A 272 5.57 3.72 5.93
C ASN A 272 4.80 2.79 4.99
N GLY A 273 4.08 3.33 4.00
CA GLY A 273 3.36 2.56 2.98
C GLY A 273 2.02 2.01 3.46
N TYR A 274 1.34 2.73 4.36
CA TYR A 274 0.04 2.31 4.92
C TYR A 274 -1.08 3.28 4.53
N ILE A 275 -2.25 2.70 4.31
CA ILE A 275 -3.52 3.40 4.38
C ILE A 275 -4.27 2.78 5.56
N TYR A 276 -4.74 3.62 6.46
CA TYR A 276 -5.60 3.21 7.56
C TYR A 276 -7.01 3.69 7.26
N GLU A 277 -7.98 2.80 7.41
CA GLU A 277 -9.39 3.11 7.30
C GLU A 277 -10.08 2.58 8.56
N PHE A 278 -10.98 3.40 9.11
CA PHE A 278 -11.80 3.05 10.26
C PHE A 278 -13.25 3.28 9.90
N GLY A 279 -14.12 2.29 10.13
CA GLY A 279 -15.56 2.48 10.08
C GLY A 279 -16.14 2.97 11.41
N ASN A 280 -17.36 3.52 11.42
CA ASN A 280 -18.06 3.95 12.65
C ASN A 280 -17.21 4.83 13.60
N ALA A 281 -16.32 5.65 13.06
CA ALA A 281 -15.34 6.37 13.86
C ALA A 281 -15.98 7.52 14.67
N LEU A 282 -15.62 7.59 15.95
CA LEU A 282 -16.04 8.62 16.89
C LEU A 282 -14.89 8.97 17.83
N CYS A 283 -14.77 10.23 18.22
CA CYS A 283 -13.89 10.62 19.32
C CYS A 283 -14.61 11.47 20.36
N ASP A 284 -14.08 11.50 21.59
CA ASP A 284 -14.50 12.49 22.58
C ASP A 284 -13.79 13.84 22.37
N ALA A 285 -14.12 14.83 23.22
CA ALA A 285 -13.49 16.16 23.18
C ALA A 285 -11.98 16.15 23.47
N SER A 286 -11.42 15.04 23.99
CA SER A 286 -9.99 14.83 24.19
C SER A 286 -9.33 14.04 23.05
N PHE A 287 -10.07 13.78 21.97
CA PHE A 287 -9.64 12.98 20.82
C PHE A 287 -9.22 11.54 21.19
N ASN A 288 -9.88 10.96 22.20
CA ASN A 288 -9.86 9.51 22.41
C ASN A 288 -10.83 8.87 21.42
N TRP A 289 -10.30 8.08 20.50
CA TRP A 289 -11.07 7.50 19.40
C TRP A 289 -11.59 6.10 19.73
N ASN A 290 -12.76 5.77 19.19
CA ASN A 290 -13.33 4.43 19.10
C ASN A 290 -13.85 4.22 17.68
N ALA A 291 -13.69 3.02 17.13
CA ALA A 291 -14.06 2.73 15.76
C ALA A 291 -14.45 1.26 15.56
N SER A 292 -14.79 0.92 14.33
CA SER A 292 -14.76 -0.44 13.77
C SER A 292 -13.53 -0.60 12.89
N GLY A 293 -13.09 -1.84 12.78
CA GLY A 293 -11.99 -2.26 11.94
C GLY A 293 -12.32 -2.34 10.46
#